data_AF-A0AB37KUR7-F1
#
_entry.id   AF-A0AB37KUR7-F1
#
_cell.length_a   1.000
_cell.length_b   1.000
_cell.length_c   1.000
_cell.angle_alpha   90.00
_cell.angle_beta   90.00
_cell.angle_gamma   90.00
#
_symmetry.space_group_name_H-M   'P 1'
#
loop_
_entity.id
_entity.type
_entity.pdbx_description
1 polymer ?
#
loop_
_entity_poly.entity_id
_entity_poly.type
_entity_poly.pdbx_seq_one_letter_code
_entity_poly.pdbx_strand_id
1 'polypeptide(L)'
;MSTQNSLVIIKEKIAGVMLDDKRMKADDIAKKVLKGRKRECSTPPKWMQDAFHITKAESENGLCYYVKPKKKEVKNFFFYIHGGGHCMEINKNQWEFVATVVEENGYGAAVPIYPLAPEHNAQDTFDMLIGTYRHLTRQETIDRLVVVGDSTGGGLALSLAVLAWKEGVRRPDKLVLLSPSLDTEFMDGNLANHMLDRKKEVRKYYYRLGIKEFLSRYWIQDLYHQNEYTCPIYADLTDICDEIAIFTVENDLLNSYARLLYDKLKKEQIRIHYFEYFGMPHDYIEHQHVPECRMIINRISDSIKDEAKLVNPEIKRAVWARSMVAERYPKLFQDDESIKIAAKLNVSHKDFNAMYQEYDRLVKIGRIVEIDKRVKQFIMRYADGVIVNVGAELDTMFSRMDNGRIRWYNVDMPETMELRRKMVESRDREQNIGKSILDFSWLDSVKKKPGEAILFVCCDVTKYFTDKKLQAFLNAIWERFPGAEVLFDVKNSVGRKRANLKVLTGKKKGSFIKVSIDNCTSLMYDWNIKYRVLYDRAILNQEDITEMFSSDIARKYRHAIRRKYDKIIQLRLGTERIAI
;
A
#
# COMPACT_ATOMS: atom_id res chain seq x y z
N MET A 1 18.58 -6.81 17.76
CA MET A 1 18.56 -5.36 17.46
C MET A 1 17.32 -5.04 16.63
N SER A 2 16.15 -5.06 17.26
CA SER A 2 14.84 -4.79 16.63
C SER A 2 14.19 -3.64 17.39
N THR A 3 13.49 -2.77 16.67
CA THR A 3 12.73 -1.53 17.06
C THR A 3 13.38 -0.19 16.71
N GLN A 4 14.63 -0.15 16.25
CA GLN A 4 15.24 1.14 15.88
C GLN A 4 14.66 1.73 14.58
N ASN A 5 14.38 0.97 13.51
CA ASN A 5 14.06 1.61 12.22
C ASN A 5 12.76 2.43 12.16
N SER A 6 11.67 2.05 12.84
CA SER A 6 10.45 2.88 12.85
C SER A 6 10.57 4.10 13.76
N LEU A 7 11.40 4.02 14.82
CA LEU A 7 11.71 5.14 15.70
C LEU A 7 12.79 6.07 15.10
N VAL A 8 13.70 5.53 14.29
CA VAL A 8 14.76 6.26 13.56
C VAL A 8 14.16 7.06 12.41
N ILE A 9 13.20 6.48 11.66
CA ILE A 9 12.47 7.20 10.61
C ILE A 9 11.65 8.38 11.17
N ILE A 10 11.06 8.24 12.37
CA ILE A 10 10.38 9.35 13.07
C ILE A 10 11.38 10.36 13.66
N LYS A 11 12.55 9.90 14.11
CA LYS A 11 13.58 10.75 14.73
C LYS A 11 14.41 11.55 13.72
N GLU A 12 14.64 11.05 12.51
CA GLU A 12 15.67 11.60 11.62
C GLU A 12 15.26 12.88 10.86
N LYS A 13 13.96 13.12 10.62
CA LYS A 13 13.52 14.35 9.91
C LYS A 13 12.76 15.34 10.76
N ILE A 14 11.98 14.89 11.74
CA ILE A 14 11.12 15.80 12.49
C ILE A 14 11.88 16.50 13.65
N ALA A 15 13.02 15.95 14.08
CA ALA A 15 13.83 16.50 15.17
C ALA A 15 14.45 17.88 14.87
N GLY A 16 14.67 18.24 13.60
CA GLY A 16 15.62 19.31 13.25
C GLY A 16 15.13 20.76 13.33
N VAL A 17 13.83 21.03 13.20
CA VAL A 17 13.31 22.42 13.08
C VAL A 17 12.08 22.65 13.96
N MET A 18 11.25 21.63 14.14
CA MET A 18 9.91 21.80 14.67
C MET A 18 9.71 21.06 16.03
N LEU A 19 10.45 19.99 16.32
CA LEU A 19 10.24 19.18 17.53
C LEU A 19 11.10 19.49 18.77
N ASP A 20 12.16 20.30 18.68
CA ASP A 20 13.18 20.32 19.76
C ASP A 20 12.71 20.92 21.10
N ASP A 21 11.65 21.73 21.14
CA ASP A 21 11.14 22.23 22.41
C ASP A 21 9.61 22.40 22.42
N LYS A 22 8.97 21.78 23.42
CA LYS A 22 7.52 21.85 23.67
C LYS A 22 7.04 23.29 24.01
N ARG A 23 7.95 24.25 24.16
CA ARG A 23 7.71 25.65 24.53
C ARG A 23 8.06 26.67 23.45
N MET A 24 8.49 26.25 22.25
CA MET A 24 8.81 27.19 21.17
C MET A 24 7.59 28.03 20.79
N LYS A 25 7.77 29.35 20.79
CA LYS A 25 6.78 30.31 20.27
C LYS A 25 6.90 30.40 18.74
N ALA A 26 5.92 31.02 18.10
CA ALA A 26 5.92 31.27 16.65
C ALA A 26 7.26 31.84 16.13
N ASP A 27 7.80 32.86 16.80
CA ASP A 27 9.03 33.53 16.37
C ASP A 27 10.28 32.65 16.53
N ASP A 28 10.27 31.72 17.49
CA ASP A 28 11.36 30.75 17.65
C ASP A 28 11.36 29.73 16.51
N ILE A 29 10.15 29.29 16.11
CA ILE A 29 9.95 28.42 14.95
C ILE A 29 10.42 29.15 13.69
N ALA A 30 10.00 30.40 13.47
CA ALA A 30 10.42 31.23 12.36
C ALA A 30 11.95 31.35 12.26
N LYS A 31 12.64 31.73 13.35
CA LYS A 31 14.11 31.82 13.39
C LYS A 31 14.79 30.48 13.08
N LYS A 32 14.24 29.37 13.58
CA LYS A 32 14.81 28.05 13.38
C LYS A 32 14.63 27.56 11.93
N VAL A 33 13.46 27.82 11.34
CA VAL A 33 13.19 27.58 9.91
C VAL A 33 14.18 28.35 9.05
N LEU A 34 14.32 29.67 9.26
CA LEU A 34 15.24 30.52 8.50
C LEU A 34 16.70 30.03 8.59
N LYS A 35 17.11 29.54 9.76
CA LYS A 35 18.45 28.96 9.96
C LYS A 35 18.61 27.61 9.26
N GLY A 36 17.58 26.77 9.30
CA GLY A 36 17.55 25.45 8.65
C GLY A 36 17.62 25.55 7.13
N ARG A 37 16.80 26.44 6.55
CA ARG A 37 16.66 26.62 5.09
C ARG A 37 17.96 27.00 4.39
N LYS A 38 18.89 27.66 5.08
CA LYS A 38 20.25 27.95 4.55
C LYS A 38 21.05 26.70 4.16
N ARG A 39 20.63 25.51 4.60
CA ARG A 39 21.26 24.22 4.29
C ARG A 39 20.44 23.39 3.30
N GLU A 40 19.27 23.87 2.90
CA GLU A 40 18.38 23.21 1.96
C GLU A 40 18.73 23.61 0.52
N CYS A 41 18.35 22.77 -0.44
CA CYS A 41 18.60 23.01 -1.85
C CYS A 41 17.38 22.55 -2.66
N SER A 42 16.67 23.53 -3.21
CA SER A 42 15.49 23.30 -4.04
C SER A 42 15.82 22.98 -5.49
N THR A 43 17.09 23.06 -5.89
CA THR A 43 17.51 22.76 -7.26
C THR A 43 17.47 21.25 -7.52
N PRO A 44 16.96 20.80 -8.68
CA PRO A 44 16.99 19.39 -9.08
C PRO A 44 18.41 18.80 -8.94
N PRO A 45 18.57 17.59 -8.38
CA PRO A 45 19.87 16.95 -8.25
C PRO A 45 20.61 16.84 -9.60
N LYS A 46 21.94 16.90 -9.58
CA LYS A 46 22.76 16.89 -10.82
C LYS A 46 22.47 15.69 -11.73
N TRP A 47 22.34 14.49 -11.15
CA TRP A 47 22.01 13.28 -11.91
C TRP A 47 20.68 13.40 -12.66
N MET A 48 19.71 14.15 -12.11
CA MET A 48 18.40 14.37 -12.71
C MET A 48 18.51 15.34 -13.89
N GLN A 49 19.32 16.39 -13.76
CA GLN A 49 19.64 17.31 -14.86
C GLN A 49 20.34 16.59 -16.02
N ASP A 50 21.14 15.56 -15.71
CA ASP A 50 21.82 14.74 -16.71
C ASP A 50 20.88 13.69 -17.33
N ALA A 51 19.85 13.23 -16.61
CA ALA A 51 18.89 12.23 -17.08
C ALA A 51 17.74 12.83 -17.92
N PHE A 52 17.23 14.01 -17.56
CA PHE A 52 16.04 14.63 -18.15
C PHE A 52 16.37 15.92 -18.91
N HIS A 53 15.42 16.41 -19.70
CA HIS A 53 15.45 17.79 -20.19
C HIS A 53 14.78 18.67 -19.15
N ILE A 54 15.57 19.47 -18.43
CA ILE A 54 15.08 20.37 -17.39
C ILE A 54 15.24 21.81 -17.85
N THR A 55 14.14 22.56 -17.83
CA THR A 55 14.14 24.02 -18.00
C THR A 55 13.60 24.68 -16.75
N LYS A 56 13.89 25.97 -16.57
CA LYS A 56 13.35 26.79 -15.49
C LYS A 56 12.62 27.97 -16.09
N ALA A 57 11.47 28.33 -15.53
CA ALA A 57 10.80 29.59 -15.80
C ALA A 57 10.65 30.37 -14.49
N GLU A 58 10.94 31.66 -14.55
CA GLU A 58 10.73 32.56 -13.42
C GLU A 58 9.26 33.00 -13.39
N SER A 59 8.75 33.21 -12.19
CA SER A 59 7.39 33.69 -11.90
C SER A 59 7.48 34.83 -10.89
N GLU A 60 6.44 35.66 -10.81
CA GLU A 60 6.31 36.65 -9.75
C GLU A 60 6.38 35.93 -8.40
N ASN A 61 7.45 36.18 -7.63
CA ASN A 61 7.77 35.57 -6.33
C ASN A 61 8.35 34.14 -6.31
N GLY A 62 8.65 33.51 -7.44
CA GLY A 62 9.24 32.16 -7.41
C GLY A 62 9.76 31.66 -8.75
N LEU A 63 10.01 30.36 -8.84
CA LEU A 63 10.38 29.71 -10.10
C LEU A 63 9.72 28.35 -10.23
N CYS A 64 9.55 27.89 -11.47
CA CYS A 64 9.09 26.54 -11.76
C CYS A 64 10.12 25.80 -12.59
N TYR A 65 10.43 24.56 -12.19
CA TYR A 65 11.19 23.64 -13.02
C TYR A 65 10.24 22.80 -13.87
N TYR A 66 10.49 22.78 -15.18
CA TYR A 66 9.83 21.85 -16.09
C TYR A 66 10.77 20.68 -16.39
N VAL A 67 10.37 19.48 -16.02
CA VAL A 67 11.14 18.25 -16.20
C VAL A 67 10.46 17.42 -17.29
N LYS A 68 11.15 17.16 -18.39
CA LYS A 68 10.63 16.35 -19.51
C LYS A 68 11.58 15.19 -19.84
N PRO A 69 11.07 14.01 -20.27
CA PRO A 69 11.91 12.95 -20.81
C PRO A 69 12.66 13.42 -22.07
N LYS A 70 13.90 12.96 -22.27
CA LYS A 70 14.68 13.31 -23.47
C LYS A 70 14.06 12.65 -24.71
N LYS A 71 13.92 13.43 -25.80
CA LYS A 71 13.53 12.98 -27.16
C LYS A 71 12.09 12.48 -27.33
N LYS A 72 11.15 12.88 -26.46
CA LYS A 72 9.72 12.62 -26.63
C LYS A 72 8.94 13.92 -26.63
N GLU A 73 7.97 14.02 -27.53
CA GLU A 73 6.92 15.03 -27.40
C GLU A 73 6.11 14.69 -26.14
N VAL A 74 5.84 15.70 -25.32
CA VAL A 74 5.15 15.55 -24.05
C VAL A 74 3.83 16.30 -24.12
N LYS A 75 2.71 15.57 -24.03
CA LYS A 75 1.35 16.13 -24.00
C LYS A 75 0.63 15.89 -22.68
N ASN A 76 1.17 15.03 -21.82
CA ASN A 76 0.63 14.75 -20.50
C ASN A 76 1.56 15.34 -19.44
N PHE A 77 1.00 16.08 -18.50
CA PHE A 77 1.75 16.76 -17.46
C PHE A 77 1.20 16.41 -16.08
N PHE A 78 2.09 16.34 -15.09
CA PHE A 78 1.69 16.49 -13.71
C PHE A 78 2.32 17.71 -13.08
N PHE A 79 1.53 18.45 -12.31
CA PHE A 79 1.93 19.63 -11.56
C PHE A 79 2.15 19.23 -10.11
N TYR A 80 3.41 19.16 -9.67
CA TYR A 80 3.77 18.61 -8.36
C TYR A 80 4.07 19.71 -7.34
N ILE A 81 3.26 19.76 -6.29
CA ILE A 81 3.40 20.71 -5.19
C ILE A 81 3.94 19.97 -3.98
N HIS A 82 5.19 20.25 -3.61
CA HIS A 82 5.85 19.52 -2.54
C HIS A 82 5.26 19.82 -1.15
N GLY A 83 5.37 18.86 -0.24
CA GLY A 83 5.16 19.08 1.18
C GLY A 83 6.33 19.83 1.83
N GLY A 84 6.09 20.37 3.02
CA GLY A 84 7.14 21.11 3.73
C GLY A 84 6.68 21.92 4.93
N GLY A 85 5.46 21.71 5.43
CA GLY A 85 4.94 22.52 6.54
C GLY A 85 4.72 24.00 6.17
N HIS A 86 4.60 24.31 4.86
CA HIS A 86 4.60 25.66 4.29
C HIS A 86 5.91 26.46 4.48
N CYS A 87 6.97 25.82 4.99
CA CYS A 87 8.18 26.52 5.41
C CYS A 87 9.51 25.79 5.11
N MET A 88 9.47 24.65 4.41
CA MET A 88 10.65 23.88 4.02
C MET A 88 10.68 23.72 2.50
N GLU A 89 11.88 23.72 1.93
CA GLU A 89 12.10 23.51 0.50
C GLU A 89 11.82 22.06 0.11
N ILE A 90 11.58 21.84 -1.19
CA ILE A 90 11.60 20.49 -1.76
C ILE A 90 12.96 19.82 -1.47
N ASN A 91 12.91 18.55 -1.07
CA ASN A 91 14.12 17.79 -0.77
C ASN A 91 14.46 16.74 -1.83
N LYS A 92 15.64 16.13 -1.69
CA LYS A 92 16.16 15.13 -2.63
C LYS A 92 15.21 13.97 -2.89
N ASN A 93 14.50 13.46 -1.87
CA ASN A 93 13.65 12.28 -2.02
C ASN A 93 12.33 12.62 -2.75
N GLN A 94 11.84 13.86 -2.59
CA GLN A 94 10.72 14.39 -3.38
C GLN A 94 11.14 14.60 -4.84
N TRP A 95 12.36 15.08 -5.09
CA TRP A 95 12.93 15.10 -6.45
C TRP A 95 13.08 13.71 -7.08
N GLU A 96 13.52 12.71 -6.30
CA GLU A 96 13.57 11.31 -6.74
C GLU A 96 12.16 10.79 -7.09
N PHE A 97 11.12 11.23 -6.36
CA PHE A 97 9.73 10.87 -6.68
C PHE A 97 9.30 11.47 -8.02
N VAL A 98 9.56 12.77 -8.25
CA VAL A 98 9.27 13.43 -9.53
C VAL A 98 9.98 12.70 -10.69
N ALA A 99 11.27 12.40 -10.53
CA ALA A 99 12.04 11.68 -11.53
C ALA A 99 11.45 10.30 -11.85
N THR A 100 11.06 9.54 -10.82
CA THR A 100 10.44 8.22 -10.97
C THR A 100 9.16 8.30 -11.79
N VAL A 101 8.28 9.25 -11.46
CA VAL A 101 7.00 9.42 -12.18
C VAL A 101 7.23 9.86 -13.64
N VAL A 102 8.16 10.80 -13.89
CA VAL A 102 8.51 11.23 -15.25
C VAL A 102 9.05 10.06 -16.07
N GLU A 103 9.95 9.25 -15.50
CA GLU A 103 10.56 8.10 -16.17
C GLU A 103 9.54 6.99 -16.47
N GLU A 104 8.70 6.62 -15.50
CA GLU A 104 7.74 5.53 -15.63
C GLU A 104 6.55 5.88 -16.54
N ASN A 105 6.04 7.11 -16.44
CA ASN A 105 4.82 7.51 -17.12
C ASN A 105 5.07 8.21 -18.47
N GLY A 106 6.27 8.74 -18.68
CA GLY A 106 6.58 9.60 -19.82
C GLY A 106 5.88 10.96 -19.78
N TYR A 107 5.32 11.35 -18.63
CA TYR A 107 4.72 12.67 -18.41
C TYR A 107 5.82 13.73 -18.27
N GLY A 108 5.47 14.99 -18.57
CA GLY A 108 6.23 16.14 -18.09
C GLY A 108 5.85 16.47 -16.65
N ALA A 109 6.78 17.01 -15.88
CA ALA A 109 6.48 17.57 -14.57
C ALA A 109 6.66 19.09 -14.59
N ALA A 110 5.72 19.81 -13.99
CA ALA A 110 5.91 21.19 -13.57
C ALA A 110 6.05 21.20 -12.05
N VAL A 111 7.18 21.69 -11.54
CA VAL A 111 7.54 21.67 -10.12
C VAL A 111 7.80 23.11 -9.65
N PRO A 112 6.77 23.82 -9.15
CA PRO A 112 6.95 25.14 -8.56
C PRO A 112 7.78 25.06 -7.27
N ILE A 113 8.78 25.94 -7.18
CA ILE A 113 9.46 26.30 -5.94
C ILE A 113 8.75 27.56 -5.44
N TYR A 114 7.70 27.33 -4.65
CA TYR A 114 6.75 28.37 -4.25
C TYR A 114 7.22 29.14 -3.01
N PRO A 115 6.79 30.41 -2.81
CA PRO A 115 7.10 31.21 -1.63
C PRO A 115 6.78 30.49 -0.30
N LEU A 116 7.64 30.64 0.70
CA LEU A 116 7.53 29.92 1.99
C LEU A 116 7.47 30.88 3.18
N ALA A 117 6.71 30.50 4.21
CA ALA A 117 6.74 31.19 5.50
C ALA A 117 8.09 30.98 6.21
N PRO A 118 8.59 31.94 7.02
CA PRO A 118 7.92 33.17 7.43
C PRO A 118 8.12 34.39 6.51
N GLU A 119 8.96 34.30 5.48
CA GLU A 119 9.25 35.44 4.59
C GLU A 119 8.05 35.82 3.72
N HIS A 120 7.22 34.83 3.40
CA HIS A 120 6.04 34.94 2.56
C HIS A 120 4.82 34.31 3.23
N ASN A 121 3.64 34.64 2.73
CA ASN A 121 2.36 34.14 3.23
C ASN A 121 1.63 33.30 2.17
N ALA A 122 0.43 32.82 2.51
CA ALA A 122 -0.37 32.01 1.60
C ALA A 122 -0.77 32.76 0.32
N GLN A 123 -1.03 34.07 0.36
CA GLN A 123 -1.37 34.86 -0.84
C GLN A 123 -0.22 34.83 -1.84
N ASP A 124 1.01 35.12 -1.39
CA ASP A 124 2.20 35.09 -2.25
C ASP A 124 2.37 33.71 -2.91
N THR A 125 2.15 32.64 -2.14
CA THR A 125 2.21 31.27 -2.64
C THR A 125 1.16 31.01 -3.72
N PHE A 126 -0.11 31.37 -3.49
CA PHE A 126 -1.16 31.09 -4.45
C PHE A 126 -1.07 31.96 -5.71
N ASP A 127 -0.63 33.21 -5.60
CA ASP A 127 -0.33 34.07 -6.75
C ASP A 127 0.72 33.42 -7.66
N MET A 128 1.79 32.88 -7.07
CA MET A 128 2.83 32.16 -7.80
C MET A 128 2.31 30.84 -8.40
N LEU A 129 1.57 30.04 -7.62
CA LEU A 129 1.05 28.74 -8.06
C LEU A 129 0.05 28.90 -9.21
N ILE A 130 -0.92 29.82 -9.09
CA ILE A 130 -1.92 30.05 -10.13
C ILE A 130 -1.29 30.67 -11.38
N GLY A 131 -0.33 31.59 -11.21
CA GLY A 131 0.44 32.17 -12.30
C GLY A 131 1.21 31.11 -13.09
N THR A 132 1.91 30.23 -12.39
CA THR A 132 2.67 29.11 -12.99
C THR A 132 1.74 28.12 -13.68
N TYR A 133 0.64 27.75 -13.04
CA TYR A 133 -0.34 26.81 -13.57
C TYR A 133 -1.02 27.37 -14.84
N ARG A 134 -1.37 28.66 -14.85
CA ARG A 134 -1.89 29.39 -16.02
C ARG A 134 -0.86 29.48 -17.14
N HIS A 135 0.41 29.70 -16.81
CA HIS A 135 1.48 29.72 -17.79
C HIS A 135 1.63 28.35 -18.48
N LEU A 136 1.70 27.26 -17.71
CA LEU A 136 1.78 25.90 -18.23
C LEU A 136 0.61 25.58 -19.18
N THR A 137 -0.62 25.86 -18.75
CA THR A 137 -1.83 25.57 -19.53
C THR A 137 -1.99 26.42 -20.80
N ARG A 138 -1.25 27.53 -20.93
CA ARG A 138 -1.23 28.37 -22.14
C ARG A 138 -0.09 28.05 -23.09
N GLN A 139 1.08 27.66 -22.57
CA GLN A 139 2.29 27.41 -23.38
C GLN A 139 2.31 26.02 -24.01
N GLU A 140 1.79 25.02 -23.32
CA GLU A 140 1.84 23.63 -23.76
C GLU A 140 0.48 23.18 -24.29
N THR A 141 0.49 22.36 -25.34
CA THR A 141 -0.71 21.60 -25.71
C THR A 141 -0.81 20.39 -24.79
N ILE A 142 -1.72 20.47 -23.82
CA ILE A 142 -1.84 19.47 -22.76
C ILE A 142 -3.09 18.62 -23.01
N ASP A 143 -2.90 17.34 -23.32
CA ASP A 143 -4.00 16.36 -23.39
C ASP A 143 -4.50 16.04 -21.99
N ARG A 144 -3.58 15.93 -21.02
CA ARG A 144 -3.91 15.60 -19.63
C ARG A 144 -3.03 16.31 -18.60
N LEU A 145 -3.65 16.84 -17.56
CA LEU A 145 -3.06 17.58 -16.47
C LEU A 145 -3.49 17.02 -15.12
N VAL A 146 -2.54 16.46 -14.39
CA VAL A 146 -2.76 15.92 -13.03
C VAL A 146 -2.08 16.83 -12.01
N VAL A 147 -2.77 17.28 -10.97
CA VAL A 147 -2.11 18.00 -9.87
C VAL A 147 -1.84 17.00 -8.73
N VAL A 148 -0.61 16.97 -8.27
CA VAL A 148 -0.13 16.03 -7.24
C VAL A 148 0.45 16.84 -6.10
N GLY A 149 0.11 16.51 -4.86
CA GLY A 149 0.73 17.16 -3.71
C GLY A 149 0.81 16.29 -2.47
N ASP A 150 1.91 16.41 -1.74
CA ASP A 150 2.14 15.71 -0.46
C ASP A 150 2.06 16.61 0.75
N SER A 151 1.51 16.10 1.85
CA SER A 151 1.37 16.82 3.12
C SER A 151 0.70 18.18 2.91
N THR A 152 1.37 19.28 3.28
CA THR A 152 0.93 20.66 3.01
C THR A 152 0.74 20.97 1.53
N GLY A 153 1.56 20.39 0.65
CA GLY A 153 1.40 20.48 -0.80
C GLY A 153 0.13 19.81 -1.30
N GLY A 154 -0.37 18.80 -0.61
CA GLY A 154 -1.69 18.20 -0.88
C GLY A 154 -2.86 19.15 -0.58
N GLY A 155 -2.71 20.00 0.44
CA GLY A 155 -3.66 21.10 0.69
C GLY A 155 -3.61 22.15 -0.40
N LEU A 156 -2.40 22.62 -0.70
CA LEU A 156 -2.17 23.59 -1.77
C LEU A 156 -2.68 23.10 -3.13
N ALA A 157 -2.56 21.80 -3.42
CA ALA A 157 -3.10 21.18 -4.63
C ALA A 157 -4.63 21.26 -4.72
N LEU A 158 -5.32 21.02 -3.59
CA LEU A 158 -6.78 21.14 -3.54
C LEU A 158 -7.22 22.60 -3.69
N SER A 159 -6.58 23.51 -2.96
CA SER A 159 -6.80 24.96 -3.08
C SER A 159 -6.54 25.50 -4.48
N LEU A 160 -5.45 25.08 -5.13
CA LEU A 160 -5.13 25.47 -6.51
C LEU A 160 -6.24 25.05 -7.48
N ALA A 161 -6.84 23.87 -7.30
CA ALA A 161 -7.95 23.42 -8.13
C ALA A 161 -9.21 24.28 -7.93
N VAL A 162 -9.53 24.61 -6.67
CA VAL A 162 -10.64 25.53 -6.34
C VAL A 162 -10.42 26.90 -6.96
N LEU A 163 -9.23 27.48 -6.81
CA LEU A 163 -8.87 28.79 -7.36
C LEU A 163 -8.86 28.78 -8.89
N ALA A 164 -8.29 27.75 -9.52
CA ALA A 164 -8.29 27.61 -10.98
C ALA A 164 -9.71 27.57 -11.55
N TRP A 165 -10.61 26.82 -10.89
CA TRP A 165 -12.02 26.78 -11.26
C TRP A 165 -12.70 28.15 -11.11
N LYS A 166 -12.52 28.82 -9.95
CA LYS A 166 -13.08 30.17 -9.69
C LYS A 166 -12.60 31.23 -10.68
N GLU A 167 -11.34 31.16 -11.11
CA GLU A 167 -10.74 32.11 -12.05
C GLU A 167 -10.99 31.76 -13.53
N GLY A 168 -11.70 30.67 -13.82
CA GLY A 168 -11.92 30.21 -15.20
C GLY A 168 -10.64 29.74 -15.91
N VAL A 169 -9.61 29.37 -15.15
CA VAL A 169 -8.43 28.66 -15.67
C VAL A 169 -8.82 27.20 -15.90
N ARG A 170 -8.18 26.52 -16.88
CA ARG A 170 -8.41 25.08 -17.11
C ARG A 170 -8.26 24.33 -15.79
N ARG A 171 -9.31 23.68 -15.31
CA ARG A 171 -9.24 22.79 -14.14
C ARG A 171 -8.35 21.55 -14.39
N PRO A 172 -7.73 20.96 -13.35
CA PRO A 172 -7.00 19.72 -13.52
C PRO A 172 -7.97 18.57 -13.88
N ASP A 173 -7.50 17.64 -14.71
CA ASP A 173 -8.29 16.44 -15.01
C ASP A 173 -8.33 15.50 -13.80
N LYS A 174 -7.26 15.51 -12.98
CA LYS A 174 -7.17 14.69 -11.77
C LYS A 174 -6.37 15.33 -10.65
N LEU A 175 -6.80 15.12 -9.42
CA LEU A 175 -6.03 15.39 -8.19
C LEU A 175 -5.48 14.11 -7.60
N VAL A 176 -4.22 14.12 -7.18
CA VAL A 176 -3.59 13.05 -6.39
C VAL A 176 -3.04 13.64 -5.10
N LEU A 177 -3.74 13.38 -4.00
CA LEU A 177 -3.51 13.99 -2.69
C LEU A 177 -2.85 12.99 -1.75
N LEU A 178 -1.63 13.28 -1.30
CA LEU A 178 -0.81 12.37 -0.52
C LEU A 178 -0.71 12.85 0.93
N SER A 179 -1.48 12.22 1.82
CA SER A 179 -1.65 12.61 3.24
C SER A 179 -1.89 14.12 3.41
N PRO A 180 -2.93 14.69 2.76
CA PRO A 180 -3.05 16.13 2.59
C PRO A 180 -3.38 16.86 3.90
N SER A 181 -2.76 18.03 4.09
CA SER A 181 -3.12 19.00 5.14
C SER A 181 -4.20 19.93 4.59
N LEU A 182 -5.38 19.98 5.22
CA LEU A 182 -6.55 20.62 4.61
C LEU A 182 -7.18 21.74 5.46
N ASP A 183 -6.60 22.04 6.62
CA ASP A 183 -7.14 23.00 7.59
C ASP A 183 -5.97 23.58 8.40
N THR A 184 -5.54 24.78 8.01
CA THR A 184 -4.44 25.49 8.69
C THR A 184 -4.94 26.40 9.82
N GLU A 185 -6.25 26.69 9.88
CA GLU A 185 -6.88 27.51 10.92
C GLU A 185 -7.38 26.68 12.12
N PHE A 186 -7.39 25.35 11.99
CA PHE A 186 -7.85 24.41 13.00
C PHE A 186 -9.34 24.60 13.35
N MET A 187 -10.17 24.83 12.32
CA MET A 187 -11.58 25.17 12.48
C MET A 187 -12.42 24.06 13.12
N ASP A 188 -12.12 22.78 12.84
CA ASP A 188 -12.84 21.66 13.46
C ASP A 188 -12.26 21.35 14.86
N GLY A 189 -12.85 21.98 15.87
CA GLY A 189 -12.48 21.78 17.27
C GLY A 189 -12.66 20.34 17.77
N ASN A 190 -13.61 19.58 17.22
CA ASN A 190 -13.84 18.18 17.60
C ASN A 190 -12.75 17.28 17.02
N LEU A 191 -12.41 17.49 15.75
CA LEU A 191 -11.32 16.81 15.08
C LEU A 191 -9.98 17.13 15.74
N ALA A 192 -9.75 18.40 16.08
CA ALA A 192 -8.59 18.85 16.84
C ALA A 192 -8.47 18.13 18.18
N ASN A 193 -9.58 18.07 18.95
CA ASN A 193 -9.63 17.38 20.24
C ASN A 193 -9.39 15.86 20.10
N HIS A 194 -10.01 15.21 19.11
CA HIS A 194 -9.81 13.79 18.82
C HIS A 194 -8.35 13.47 18.41
N MET A 195 -7.67 14.39 17.72
CA MET A 195 -6.24 14.24 17.41
C MET A 195 -5.34 14.43 18.64
N LEU A 196 -5.73 15.28 19.59
CA LEU A 196 -5.03 15.50 20.87
C LEU A 196 -5.20 14.35 21.88
N ASP A 197 -6.34 13.66 21.88
CA ASP A 197 -6.68 12.57 22.83
C ASP A 197 -5.90 11.26 22.59
N ARG A 198 -5.29 11.06 21.42
CA ARG A 198 -4.56 9.81 21.15
C ARG A 198 -3.23 9.72 21.92
N LYS A 199 -3.03 8.58 22.61
CA LYS A 199 -1.86 8.24 23.47
C LYS A 199 -0.46 8.31 22.80
N LYS A 200 -0.33 8.59 21.50
CA LYS A 200 0.97 8.67 20.78
C LYS A 200 1.41 10.13 20.62
N GLU A 201 2.42 10.55 21.39
CA GLU A 201 2.97 11.93 21.42
C GLU A 201 3.33 12.53 20.05
N VAL A 202 3.72 11.70 19.06
CA VAL A 202 4.08 12.14 17.71
C VAL A 202 2.91 12.80 16.96
N ARG A 203 1.66 12.49 17.32
CA ARG A 203 0.45 13.02 16.65
C ARG A 203 -0.03 14.37 17.16
N LYS A 204 0.45 14.79 18.34
CA LYS A 204 0.02 16.04 18.97
C LYS A 204 0.77 17.26 18.41
N TYR A 205 1.75 17.06 17.54
CA TYR A 205 2.70 18.10 17.17
C TYR A 205 2.09 19.26 16.37
N TYR A 206 1.31 18.94 15.32
CA TYR A 206 0.71 19.95 14.43
C TYR A 206 -0.30 20.86 15.17
N TYR A 207 -0.93 20.35 16.24
CA TYR A 207 -1.92 21.09 17.04
C TYR A 207 -1.32 21.86 18.22
N ARG A 208 0.01 21.94 18.34
CA ARG A 208 0.67 22.71 19.40
C ARG A 208 0.41 24.21 19.21
N LEU A 209 0.26 24.91 20.33
CA LEU A 209 0.01 26.36 20.35
C LEU A 209 1.01 27.15 19.50
N GLY A 210 2.31 26.88 19.63
CA GLY A 210 3.34 27.57 18.84
C GLY A 210 3.21 27.37 17.32
N ILE A 211 2.70 26.22 16.86
CA ILE A 211 2.46 25.97 15.44
C ILE A 211 1.19 26.68 14.98
N LYS A 212 0.13 26.70 15.80
CA LYS A 212 -1.06 27.50 15.51
C LYS A 212 -0.73 28.99 15.38
N GLU A 213 0.06 29.51 16.32
CA GLU A 213 0.54 30.89 16.30
C GLU A 213 1.46 31.16 15.10
N PHE A 214 2.34 30.21 14.75
CA PHE A 214 3.20 30.33 13.56
C PHE A 214 2.39 30.43 12.28
N LEU A 215 1.44 29.51 12.07
CA LEU A 215 0.58 29.53 10.89
C LEU A 215 -0.28 30.79 10.86
N SER A 216 -0.91 31.16 11.97
CA SER A 216 -1.71 32.38 12.05
C SER A 216 -0.90 33.64 11.73
N ARG A 217 0.29 33.79 12.32
CA ARG A 217 1.12 35.00 12.20
C ARG A 217 1.84 35.13 10.88
N TYR A 218 2.33 34.02 10.32
CA TYR A 218 3.25 34.06 9.18
C TYR A 218 2.62 33.55 7.90
N TRP A 219 1.74 32.54 7.98
CA TRP A 219 1.17 31.90 6.80
C TRP A 219 -0.20 32.46 6.43
N ILE A 220 -1.15 32.48 7.37
CA ILE A 220 -2.55 32.87 7.15
C ILE A 220 -2.67 34.39 7.06
N GLN A 221 -2.14 35.12 8.04
CA GLN A 221 -2.24 36.59 8.11
C GLN A 221 -3.69 37.06 7.87
N ASP A 222 -3.89 37.93 6.87
CA ASP A 222 -5.18 38.54 6.54
C ASP A 222 -6.13 37.60 5.77
N LEU A 223 -5.69 36.37 5.45
CA LEU A 223 -6.49 35.35 4.77
C LEU A 223 -7.35 34.49 5.71
N TYR A 224 -7.47 34.88 6.98
CA TYR A 224 -8.30 34.17 7.95
C TYR A 224 -9.75 34.05 7.45
N HIS A 225 -10.32 32.84 7.52
CA HIS A 225 -11.62 32.46 6.97
C HIS A 225 -11.77 32.52 5.44
N GLN A 226 -10.68 32.73 4.70
CA GLN A 226 -10.69 32.56 3.24
C GLN A 226 -10.38 31.10 2.89
N ASN A 227 -11.40 30.25 3.03
CA ASN A 227 -11.28 28.79 2.97
C ASN A 227 -10.55 28.27 1.72
N GLU A 228 -10.74 28.89 0.56
CA GLU A 228 -10.00 28.53 -0.66
C GLU A 228 -8.48 28.57 -0.51
N TYR A 229 -7.94 29.47 0.32
CA TYR A 229 -6.50 29.62 0.55
C TYR A 229 -6.02 28.82 1.77
N THR A 230 -6.76 28.83 2.87
CA THR A 230 -6.24 28.35 4.17
C THR A 230 -6.81 27.00 4.58
N CYS A 231 -8.06 26.69 4.21
CA CYS A 231 -8.80 25.53 4.69
C CYS A 231 -9.66 24.89 3.59
N PRO A 232 -9.05 24.37 2.51
CA PRO A 232 -9.79 23.94 1.31
C PRO A 232 -10.79 22.80 1.56
N ILE A 233 -10.71 22.08 2.68
CA ILE A 233 -11.74 21.10 3.05
C ILE A 233 -13.13 21.72 3.18
N TYR A 234 -13.22 23.00 3.56
CA TYR A 234 -14.48 23.72 3.74
C TYR A 234 -14.90 24.54 2.51
N ALA A 235 -14.09 24.57 1.45
CA ALA A 235 -14.45 25.21 0.19
C ALA A 235 -15.54 24.43 -0.56
N ASP A 236 -16.14 25.06 -1.58
CA ASP A 236 -16.93 24.34 -2.59
C ASP A 236 -15.99 23.55 -3.48
N LEU A 237 -16.20 22.23 -3.55
CA LEU A 237 -15.37 21.30 -4.31
C LEU A 237 -16.08 20.80 -5.57
N THR A 238 -17.27 21.33 -5.87
CA THR A 238 -18.03 20.97 -7.08
C THR A 238 -17.23 21.33 -8.34
N ASP A 239 -17.14 20.39 -9.28
CA ASP A 239 -16.52 20.57 -10.61
C ASP A 239 -15.04 20.98 -10.66
N ILE A 240 -14.31 20.95 -9.54
CA ILE A 240 -12.89 21.36 -9.49
C ILE A 240 -11.95 20.41 -10.27
N CYS A 241 -12.38 19.17 -10.56
CA CYS A 241 -11.66 18.18 -11.37
C CYS A 241 -12.58 16.99 -11.73
N ASP A 242 -12.13 16.07 -12.61
CA ASP A 242 -12.91 14.87 -12.96
C ASP A 242 -12.72 13.73 -11.96
N GLU A 243 -11.52 13.61 -11.40
CA GLU A 243 -11.15 12.49 -10.53
C GLU A 243 -10.23 12.93 -9.38
N ILE A 244 -10.43 12.37 -8.19
CA ILE A 244 -9.58 12.59 -7.02
C ILE A 244 -9.08 11.26 -6.48
N ALA A 245 -7.76 11.12 -6.33
CA ALA A 245 -7.14 9.99 -5.63
C ALA A 245 -6.51 10.47 -4.32
N ILE A 246 -6.94 9.92 -3.20
CA ILE A 246 -6.47 10.24 -1.86
C ILE A 246 -5.64 9.07 -1.35
N PHE A 247 -4.38 9.30 -1.02
CA PHE A 247 -3.48 8.33 -0.42
C PHE A 247 -3.18 8.77 1.01
N THR A 248 -3.44 7.93 2.01
CA THR A 248 -3.21 8.27 3.42
C THR A 248 -2.74 7.06 4.21
N VAL A 249 -2.30 7.26 5.45
CA VAL A 249 -1.83 6.17 6.33
C VAL A 249 -2.55 6.20 7.67
N GLU A 250 -2.89 5.02 8.22
CA GLU A 250 -3.71 4.89 9.45
C GLU A 250 -3.09 5.65 10.64
N ASN A 251 -1.76 5.68 10.70
CA ASN A 251 -1.04 6.24 11.84
C ASN A 251 -0.60 7.70 11.67
N ASP A 252 -1.11 8.37 10.63
CA ASP A 252 -0.86 9.78 10.29
C ASP A 252 -1.57 10.74 11.25
N LEU A 253 -1.06 11.96 11.34
CA LEU A 253 -1.74 13.10 11.95
C LEU A 253 -2.80 13.70 11.01
N LEU A 254 -2.61 13.63 9.69
CA LEU A 254 -3.53 14.20 8.70
C LEU A 254 -4.58 13.21 8.17
N ASN A 255 -4.57 11.95 8.65
CA ASN A 255 -5.49 10.91 8.18
C ASN A 255 -6.95 11.27 8.41
N SER A 256 -7.29 11.92 9.53
CA SER A 256 -8.69 12.29 9.77
C SER A 256 -9.19 13.34 8.78
N TYR A 257 -8.33 14.23 8.27
CA TYR A 257 -8.68 15.16 7.19
C TYR A 257 -8.85 14.44 5.86
N ALA A 258 -8.00 13.46 5.54
CA ALA A 258 -8.16 12.64 4.35
C ALA A 258 -9.49 11.86 4.36
N ARG A 259 -9.89 11.31 5.52
CA ARG A 259 -11.19 10.65 5.72
C ARG A 259 -12.36 11.64 5.59
N LEU A 260 -12.25 12.81 6.21
CA LEU A 260 -13.27 13.86 6.12
C LEU A 260 -13.48 14.31 4.66
N LEU A 261 -12.39 14.50 3.91
CA LEU A 261 -12.43 14.82 2.49
C LEU A 261 -13.12 13.72 1.69
N TYR A 262 -12.74 12.46 1.93
CA TYR A 262 -13.39 11.31 1.28
C TYR A 262 -14.90 11.27 1.56
N ASP A 263 -15.32 11.46 2.81
CA ASP A 263 -16.73 11.46 3.20
C ASP A 263 -17.52 12.63 2.59
N LYS A 264 -16.88 13.79 2.43
CA LYS A 264 -17.44 14.96 1.74
C LYS A 264 -17.63 14.67 0.25
N LEU A 265 -16.53 14.31 -0.44
CA LEU A 265 -16.54 14.08 -1.89
C LEU A 265 -17.46 12.94 -2.29
N LYS A 266 -17.64 11.90 -1.46
CA LYS A 266 -18.57 10.79 -1.74
C LYS A 266 -20.00 11.27 -1.98
N LYS A 267 -20.38 12.43 -1.45
CA LYS A 267 -21.69 13.04 -1.64
C LYS A 267 -21.79 13.86 -2.94
N GLU A 268 -20.67 14.15 -3.60
CA GLU A 268 -20.56 15.18 -4.65
C GLU A 268 -20.43 14.62 -6.08
N GLN A 269 -20.74 13.35 -6.35
CA GLN A 269 -20.64 12.72 -7.69
C GLN A 269 -19.25 12.77 -8.39
N ILE A 270 -18.23 13.34 -7.76
CA ILE A 270 -16.83 13.30 -8.24
C ILE A 270 -16.31 11.86 -8.17
N ARG A 271 -15.54 11.42 -9.16
CA ARG A 271 -14.92 10.09 -9.12
C ARG A 271 -13.79 10.09 -8.09
N ILE A 272 -13.92 9.30 -7.04
CA ILE A 272 -12.94 9.27 -5.94
C ILE A 272 -12.32 7.89 -5.77
N HIS A 273 -11.00 7.88 -5.61
CA HIS A 273 -10.21 6.74 -5.20
C HIS A 273 -9.60 7.03 -3.83
N TYR A 274 -9.82 6.15 -2.86
CA TYR A 274 -9.30 6.33 -1.50
C TYR A 274 -8.45 5.13 -1.11
N PHE A 275 -7.19 5.39 -0.73
CA PHE A 275 -6.21 4.39 -0.36
C PHE A 275 -5.68 4.69 1.03
N GLU A 276 -5.96 3.82 2.00
CA GLU A 276 -5.45 3.94 3.36
C GLU A 276 -4.50 2.78 3.69
N TYR A 277 -3.25 3.11 4.02
CA TYR A 277 -2.19 2.13 4.28
C TYR A 277 -1.87 2.00 5.77
N PHE A 278 -1.62 0.77 6.21
CA PHE A 278 -1.37 0.45 7.61
C PHE A 278 0.11 0.35 7.92
N GLY A 279 0.53 0.90 9.07
CA GLY A 279 1.91 0.78 9.56
C GLY A 279 2.97 1.57 8.78
N MET A 280 2.55 2.53 7.95
CA MET A 280 3.42 3.41 7.15
C MET A 280 3.65 4.78 7.83
N PRO A 281 4.79 5.46 7.56
CA PRO A 281 5.03 6.84 8.02
C PRO A 281 4.22 7.86 7.20
N HIS A 282 4.10 9.10 7.71
CA HIS A 282 3.43 10.22 7.03
C HIS A 282 4.05 10.50 5.64
N ASP A 283 5.36 10.71 5.59
CA ASP A 283 6.09 11.06 4.37
C ASP A 283 6.55 9.82 3.59
N TYR A 284 5.67 8.84 3.39
CA TYR A 284 6.02 7.57 2.74
C TYR A 284 6.68 7.73 1.37
N ILE A 285 6.40 8.82 0.62
CA ILE A 285 7.08 9.08 -0.67
C ILE A 285 8.58 9.36 -0.54
N GLU A 286 9.03 9.77 0.64
CA GLU A 286 10.43 10.06 0.90
C GLU A 286 11.24 8.81 1.26
N HIS A 287 10.57 7.67 1.45
CA HIS A 287 11.17 6.43 1.91
C HIS A 287 11.23 5.37 0.80
N GLN A 288 11.66 5.76 -0.41
CA GLN A 288 11.66 4.89 -1.59
C GLN A 288 12.49 3.59 -1.44
N HIS A 289 13.46 3.59 -0.52
CA HIS A 289 14.27 2.42 -0.17
C HIS A 289 13.47 1.37 0.64
N VAL A 290 12.37 1.77 1.29
CA VAL A 290 11.46 0.87 2.02
C VAL A 290 10.50 0.22 1.01
N PRO A 291 10.43 -1.12 0.92
CA PRO A 291 9.61 -1.82 -0.08
C PRO A 291 8.12 -1.44 -0.05
N GLU A 292 7.54 -1.31 1.15
CA GLU A 292 6.14 -0.97 1.33
C GLU A 292 5.84 0.47 0.86
N CYS A 293 6.74 1.41 1.14
CA CYS A 293 6.65 2.79 0.65
C CYS A 293 6.83 2.86 -0.88
N ARG A 294 7.75 2.07 -1.44
CA ARG A 294 7.92 1.94 -2.90
C ARG A 294 6.67 1.40 -3.57
N MET A 295 5.98 0.44 -2.96
CA MET A 295 4.70 -0.07 -3.49
C MET A 295 3.66 1.06 -3.56
N ILE A 296 3.61 1.94 -2.56
CA ILE A 296 2.70 3.09 -2.54
C ILE A 296 3.11 4.10 -3.62
N ILE A 297 4.40 4.42 -3.74
CA ILE A 297 4.92 5.33 -4.78
C ILE A 297 4.57 4.82 -6.18
N ASN A 298 4.77 3.53 -6.46
CA ASN A 298 4.40 2.95 -7.75
C ASN A 298 2.89 3.07 -8.00
N ARG A 299 2.06 2.86 -6.97
CA ARG A 299 0.60 3.04 -7.09
C ARG A 299 0.21 4.50 -7.34
N ILE A 300 0.95 5.46 -6.78
CA ILE A 300 0.76 6.89 -7.03
C ILE A 300 1.13 7.21 -8.48
N SER A 301 2.30 6.73 -8.94
CA SER A 301 2.76 6.82 -10.33
C SER A 301 1.69 6.27 -11.29
N ASP A 302 1.17 5.06 -11.01
CA ASP A 302 0.09 4.42 -11.77
C ASP A 302 -1.20 5.27 -11.78
N SER A 303 -1.56 5.87 -10.65
CA SER A 303 -2.72 6.74 -10.53
C SER A 303 -2.57 8.00 -11.39
N ILE A 304 -1.38 8.59 -11.48
CA ILE A 304 -1.11 9.76 -12.33
C ILE A 304 -1.32 9.44 -13.82
N LYS A 305 -0.93 8.24 -14.25
CA LYS A 305 -1.10 7.78 -15.64
C LYS A 305 -2.53 7.34 -16.00
N ASP A 306 -3.42 7.28 -15.00
CA ASP A 306 -4.69 6.53 -15.08
C ASP A 306 -4.54 5.04 -15.42
N GLU A 307 -3.34 4.52 -15.21
CA GLU A 307 -3.07 3.09 -15.19
C GLU A 307 -3.30 2.54 -13.79
N ALA A 308 -4.48 2.81 -13.22
CA ALA A 308 -5.06 1.94 -12.17
C ALA A 308 -5.18 0.45 -12.60
N LYS A 309 -4.66 0.11 -13.79
CA LYS A 309 -4.46 -1.20 -14.43
C LYS A 309 -3.14 -1.90 -14.07
N LEU A 310 -2.17 -1.28 -13.37
CA LEU A 310 -0.95 -2.00 -12.98
C LEU A 310 -1.20 -2.89 -11.74
N VAL A 311 -1.30 -4.19 -12.03
CA VAL A 311 -1.42 -5.24 -11.01
C VAL A 311 -0.13 -5.34 -10.23
N ASN A 312 -0.25 -5.33 -8.88
CA ASN A 312 0.87 -5.45 -7.95
C ASN A 312 1.86 -6.54 -8.42
N PRO A 313 3.18 -6.26 -8.49
CA PRO A 313 4.18 -7.24 -8.88
C PRO A 313 4.14 -8.56 -8.08
N GLU A 314 3.69 -8.54 -6.81
CA GLU A 314 3.44 -9.76 -6.03
C GLU A 314 2.31 -10.61 -6.62
N ILE A 315 1.19 -9.99 -6.97
CA ILE A 315 0.05 -10.64 -7.62
C ILE A 315 0.47 -11.19 -8.99
N LYS A 316 1.23 -10.42 -9.79
CA LYS A 316 1.79 -10.91 -11.06
C LYS A 316 2.68 -12.13 -10.86
N ARG A 317 3.51 -12.16 -9.80
CA ARG A 317 4.36 -13.32 -9.45
C ARG A 317 3.55 -14.53 -8.97
N ALA A 318 2.43 -14.32 -8.29
CA ALA A 318 1.54 -15.39 -7.86
C ALA A 318 0.82 -16.03 -9.07
N VAL A 319 0.26 -15.21 -9.97
CA VAL A 319 -0.35 -15.65 -11.23
C VAL A 319 0.68 -16.35 -12.13
N TRP A 320 1.88 -15.78 -12.26
CA TRP A 320 3.00 -16.41 -12.97
C TRP A 320 3.31 -17.81 -12.44
N ALA A 321 3.42 -17.95 -11.11
CA ALA A 321 3.77 -19.24 -10.52
C ALA A 321 2.72 -20.30 -10.85
N ARG A 322 1.42 -20.00 -10.74
CA ARG A 322 0.34 -20.94 -11.07
C ARG A 322 0.31 -21.29 -12.56
N SER A 323 0.34 -20.28 -13.44
CA SER A 323 0.33 -20.48 -14.90
C SER A 323 1.56 -21.28 -15.37
N MET A 324 2.75 -20.98 -14.85
CA MET A 324 3.97 -21.71 -15.17
C MET A 324 3.90 -23.19 -14.76
N VAL A 325 3.29 -23.51 -13.59
CA VAL A 325 3.10 -24.91 -13.18
C VAL A 325 2.09 -25.60 -14.10
N ALA A 326 0.98 -24.96 -14.40
CA ALA A 326 -0.06 -25.51 -15.26
C ALA A 326 0.45 -25.81 -16.68
N GLU A 327 1.25 -24.91 -17.27
CA GLU A 327 1.85 -25.10 -18.60
C GLU A 327 2.91 -26.21 -18.61
N ARG A 328 3.78 -26.28 -17.59
CA ARG A 328 4.93 -27.21 -17.59
C ARG A 328 4.61 -28.60 -17.06
N TYR A 329 3.66 -28.69 -16.13
CA TYR A 329 3.31 -29.92 -15.42
C TYR A 329 1.80 -30.20 -15.46
N PRO A 330 1.17 -30.25 -16.65
CA PRO A 330 -0.29 -30.36 -16.78
C PRO A 330 -0.89 -31.67 -16.24
N LYS A 331 -0.06 -32.70 -16.00
CA LYS A 331 -0.48 -33.94 -15.34
C LYS A 331 -0.63 -33.79 -13.81
N LEU A 332 0.10 -32.85 -13.21
CA LEU A 332 0.13 -32.64 -11.76
C LEU A 332 -0.78 -31.49 -11.32
N PHE A 333 -0.89 -30.46 -12.15
CA PHE A 333 -1.66 -29.26 -11.83
C PHE A 333 -2.25 -28.68 -13.12
N GLN A 334 -3.56 -28.45 -13.14
CA GLN A 334 -4.29 -27.88 -14.27
C GLN A 334 -4.97 -26.59 -13.83
N ASP A 335 -4.74 -25.49 -14.53
CA ASP A 335 -5.24 -24.17 -14.13
C ASP A 335 -5.35 -23.23 -15.34
N ASP A 336 -6.28 -23.55 -16.25
CA ASP A 336 -6.52 -22.80 -17.48
C ASP A 336 -6.89 -21.33 -17.21
N GLU A 337 -7.57 -21.06 -16.09
CA GLU A 337 -7.93 -19.71 -15.69
C GLU A 337 -6.69 -18.89 -15.31
N SER A 338 -5.71 -19.47 -14.61
CA SER A 338 -4.45 -18.76 -14.32
C SER A 338 -3.66 -18.44 -15.58
N ILE A 339 -3.68 -19.31 -16.59
CA ILE A 339 -3.04 -19.07 -17.89
C ILE A 339 -3.72 -17.89 -18.61
N LYS A 340 -5.07 -17.86 -18.61
CA LYS A 340 -5.83 -16.73 -19.16
C LYS A 340 -5.54 -15.41 -18.43
N ILE A 341 -5.45 -15.43 -17.10
CA ILE A 341 -5.11 -14.23 -16.32
C ILE A 341 -3.66 -13.81 -16.60
N ALA A 342 -2.71 -14.74 -16.70
CA ALA A 342 -1.32 -14.43 -17.04
C ALA A 342 -1.21 -13.72 -18.41
N ALA A 343 -1.94 -14.22 -19.42
CA ALA A 343 -2.03 -13.58 -20.73
C ALA A 343 -2.63 -12.16 -20.64
N LYS A 344 -3.73 -11.97 -19.90
CA LYS A 344 -4.32 -10.63 -19.66
C LYS A 344 -3.36 -9.67 -18.97
N LEU A 345 -2.46 -10.17 -18.12
CA LEU A 345 -1.45 -9.39 -17.41
C LEU A 345 -0.14 -9.19 -18.19
N ASN A 346 -0.06 -9.73 -19.41
CA ASN A 346 1.15 -9.78 -20.22
C ASN A 346 2.34 -10.38 -19.46
N VAL A 347 2.12 -11.53 -18.81
CA VAL A 347 3.12 -12.28 -18.04
C VAL A 347 3.36 -13.63 -18.70
N SER A 348 4.60 -13.89 -19.10
CA SER A 348 5.06 -15.15 -19.71
C SER A 348 5.68 -16.08 -18.66
N HIS A 349 5.67 -17.39 -18.89
CA HIS A 349 6.36 -18.36 -18.02
C HIS A 349 7.87 -18.11 -17.89
N LYS A 350 8.50 -17.43 -18.87
CA LYS A 350 9.92 -17.08 -18.82
C LYS A 350 10.20 -15.95 -17.83
N ASP A 351 9.20 -15.11 -17.58
CA ASP A 351 9.31 -13.98 -16.68
C ASP A 351 9.57 -14.47 -15.26
N PHE A 352 10.35 -13.72 -14.47
CA PHE A 352 10.69 -14.06 -13.08
C PHE A 352 11.44 -15.37 -12.83
N ASN A 353 11.63 -16.26 -13.81
CA ASN A 353 12.29 -17.55 -13.58
C ASN A 353 13.74 -17.39 -13.07
N ALA A 354 14.47 -16.39 -13.59
CA ALA A 354 15.82 -16.03 -13.14
C ALA A 354 15.87 -15.40 -11.73
N MET A 355 14.72 -14.94 -11.20
CA MET A 355 14.63 -14.32 -9.87
C MET A 355 14.68 -15.36 -8.74
N TYR A 356 14.34 -16.61 -9.03
CA TYR A 356 14.23 -17.67 -8.03
C TYR A 356 15.35 -18.68 -8.14
N GLN A 357 15.99 -18.97 -7.01
CA GLN A 357 16.90 -20.10 -6.91
C GLN A 357 16.12 -21.41 -7.05
N GLU A 358 16.82 -22.48 -7.45
CA GLU A 358 16.24 -23.81 -7.65
C GLU A 358 15.32 -24.25 -6.48
N TYR A 359 15.80 -24.19 -5.24
CA TYR A 359 14.99 -24.54 -4.06
C TYR A 359 13.76 -23.64 -3.86
N ASP A 360 13.89 -22.32 -4.10
CA ASP A 360 12.76 -21.38 -3.96
C ASP A 360 11.66 -21.68 -5.00
N ARG A 361 12.03 -22.14 -6.21
CA ARG A 361 11.08 -22.61 -7.22
C ARG A 361 10.38 -23.90 -6.79
N LEU A 362 11.14 -24.89 -6.31
CA LEU A 362 10.58 -26.16 -5.81
C LEU A 362 9.51 -25.90 -4.75
N VAL A 363 9.83 -25.10 -3.72
CA VAL A 363 8.89 -24.80 -2.63
C VAL A 363 7.63 -24.13 -3.14
N LYS A 364 7.74 -23.19 -4.10
CA LYS A 364 6.58 -22.53 -4.70
C LYS A 364 5.65 -23.52 -5.39
N ILE A 365 6.23 -24.41 -6.20
CA ILE A 365 5.47 -25.39 -6.97
C ILE A 365 4.82 -26.42 -6.05
N GLY A 366 5.60 -26.99 -5.12
CA GLY A 366 5.09 -27.95 -4.14
C GLY A 366 3.97 -27.37 -3.27
N ARG A 367 4.05 -26.08 -2.91
CA ARG A 367 2.99 -25.42 -2.14
C ARG A 367 1.67 -25.38 -2.92
N ILE A 368 1.72 -25.00 -4.20
CA ILE A 368 0.54 -24.92 -5.06
C ILE A 368 -0.15 -26.29 -5.13
N VAL A 369 0.61 -27.35 -5.42
CA VAL A 369 0.08 -28.72 -5.56
C VAL A 369 -0.45 -29.27 -4.24
N GLU A 370 0.30 -29.10 -3.14
CA GLU A 370 -0.07 -29.66 -1.84
C GLU A 370 -1.28 -28.96 -1.24
N ILE A 371 -1.40 -27.63 -1.35
CA ILE A 371 -2.59 -26.89 -0.90
C ILE A 371 -3.83 -27.39 -1.63
N ASP A 372 -3.78 -27.48 -2.96
CA ASP A 372 -4.89 -28.01 -3.77
C ASP A 372 -5.29 -29.43 -3.36
N LYS A 373 -4.32 -30.32 -3.11
CA LYS A 373 -4.58 -31.68 -2.62
C LYS A 373 -5.31 -31.69 -1.29
N ARG A 374 -4.91 -30.82 -0.35
CA ARG A 374 -5.55 -30.72 0.97
C ARG A 374 -6.97 -30.15 0.89
N VAL A 375 -7.19 -29.18 0.01
CA VAL A 375 -8.53 -28.63 -0.25
C VAL A 375 -9.43 -29.68 -0.88
N LYS A 376 -8.96 -30.43 -1.91
CA LYS A 376 -9.71 -31.56 -2.49
C LYS A 376 -10.10 -32.60 -1.43
N GLN A 377 -9.17 -32.96 -0.56
CA GLN A 377 -9.45 -33.90 0.53
C GLN A 377 -10.48 -33.39 1.53
N PHE A 378 -10.56 -32.08 1.76
CA PHE A 378 -11.63 -31.49 2.57
C PHE A 378 -12.98 -31.59 1.85
N ILE A 379 -13.03 -31.23 0.56
CA ILE A 379 -14.26 -31.28 -0.26
C ILE A 379 -14.79 -32.71 -0.37
N MET A 380 -13.91 -33.71 -0.51
CA MET A 380 -14.31 -35.13 -0.51
C MET A 380 -14.98 -35.58 0.79
N ARG A 381 -14.63 -34.96 1.94
CA ARG A 381 -15.26 -35.23 3.23
C ARG A 381 -16.53 -34.40 3.45
N TYR A 382 -16.58 -33.20 2.87
CA TYR A 382 -17.63 -32.21 3.10
C TYR A 382 -18.06 -31.57 1.78
N ALA A 383 -18.95 -32.25 1.04
CA ALA A 383 -19.36 -31.84 -0.30
C ALA A 383 -20.07 -30.47 -0.35
N ASP A 384 -20.74 -30.06 0.73
CA ASP A 384 -21.40 -28.75 0.89
C ASP A 384 -20.59 -27.78 1.77
N GLY A 385 -19.29 -28.06 1.95
CA GLY A 385 -18.43 -27.26 2.82
C GLY A 385 -18.28 -25.81 2.35
N VAL A 386 -17.95 -24.95 3.32
CA VAL A 386 -17.55 -23.55 3.08
C VAL A 386 -16.03 -23.49 3.02
N ILE A 387 -15.49 -22.82 2.00
CA ILE A 387 -14.05 -22.55 1.89
C ILE A 387 -13.82 -21.05 1.93
N VAL A 388 -12.88 -20.62 2.77
CA VAL A 388 -12.46 -19.23 2.90
C VAL A 388 -11.00 -19.11 2.50
N ASN A 389 -10.73 -18.52 1.35
CA ASN A 389 -9.39 -18.23 0.85
C ASN A 389 -8.92 -16.86 1.38
N VAL A 390 -7.92 -16.87 2.26
CA VAL A 390 -7.41 -15.68 2.97
C VAL A 390 -6.15 -15.18 2.28
N GLY A 391 -6.15 -13.92 1.85
CA GLY A 391 -5.13 -13.34 0.97
C GLY A 391 -5.28 -13.87 -0.45
N ALA A 392 -6.52 -13.86 -0.95
CA ALA A 392 -6.89 -14.57 -2.16
C ALA A 392 -6.28 -14.00 -3.45
N GLU A 393 -5.88 -12.72 -3.47
CA GLU A 393 -5.34 -12.05 -4.66
C GLU A 393 -6.15 -12.38 -5.95
N LEU A 394 -5.44 -12.79 -7.00
CA LEU A 394 -5.99 -13.38 -8.24
C LEU A 394 -5.83 -14.91 -8.26
N ASP A 395 -5.98 -15.58 -7.11
CA ASP A 395 -5.98 -17.05 -7.04
C ASP A 395 -7.22 -17.64 -7.71
N THR A 396 -7.03 -18.66 -8.54
CA THR A 396 -8.06 -19.33 -9.34
C THR A 396 -8.51 -20.66 -8.75
N MET A 397 -8.21 -20.93 -7.47
CA MET A 397 -8.51 -22.22 -6.82
C MET A 397 -9.98 -22.63 -6.91
N PHE A 398 -10.91 -21.67 -6.86
CA PHE A 398 -12.34 -22.00 -7.00
C PHE A 398 -12.63 -22.76 -8.30
N SER A 399 -12.13 -22.34 -9.46
CA SER A 399 -12.47 -22.99 -10.73
C SER A 399 -11.92 -24.41 -10.84
N ARG A 400 -10.87 -24.75 -10.08
CA ARG A 400 -10.32 -26.11 -10.00
C ARG A 400 -11.01 -26.99 -8.97
N MET A 401 -11.68 -26.38 -7.99
CA MET A 401 -12.24 -27.06 -6.82
C MET A 401 -13.76 -27.16 -6.84
N ASP A 402 -14.42 -26.42 -7.73
CA ASP A 402 -15.87 -26.39 -7.80
C ASP A 402 -16.46 -27.77 -8.12
N ASN A 403 -17.30 -28.26 -7.20
CA ASN A 403 -18.03 -29.52 -7.31
C ASN A 403 -19.53 -29.29 -7.54
N GLY A 404 -19.96 -28.05 -7.82
CA GLY A 404 -21.38 -27.71 -7.96
C GLY A 404 -22.10 -27.38 -6.64
N ARG A 405 -21.42 -27.49 -5.49
CA ARG A 405 -22.08 -27.42 -4.16
C ARG A 405 -21.34 -26.56 -3.14
N ILE A 406 -20.00 -26.55 -3.17
CA ILE A 406 -19.20 -25.77 -2.22
C ILE A 406 -19.50 -24.28 -2.30
N ARG A 407 -19.41 -23.59 -1.16
CA ARG A 407 -19.49 -22.12 -1.08
C ARG A 407 -18.12 -21.55 -0.80
N TRP A 408 -17.77 -20.46 -1.47
CA TRP A 408 -16.43 -19.92 -1.48
C TRP A 408 -16.41 -18.44 -1.12
N TYR A 409 -15.50 -18.06 -0.22
CA TYR A 409 -15.23 -16.67 0.13
C TYR A 409 -13.75 -16.36 -0.12
N ASN A 410 -13.48 -15.30 -0.85
CA ASN A 410 -12.15 -14.73 -1.02
C ASN A 410 -12.04 -13.48 -0.14
N VAL A 411 -10.98 -13.38 0.64
CA VAL A 411 -10.72 -12.23 1.52
C VAL A 411 -9.38 -11.63 1.18
N ASP A 412 -9.37 -10.34 0.87
CA ASP A 412 -8.16 -9.57 0.65
C ASP A 412 -8.48 -8.07 0.75
N MET A 413 -7.46 -7.23 0.63
CA MET A 413 -7.60 -5.77 0.59
C MET A 413 -8.69 -5.33 -0.40
N PRO A 414 -9.48 -4.27 -0.09
CA PRO A 414 -10.56 -3.79 -0.95
C PRO A 414 -10.18 -3.61 -2.42
N GLU A 415 -8.98 -3.08 -2.67
CA GLU A 415 -8.42 -2.81 -3.99
C GLU A 415 -8.08 -4.12 -4.73
N THR A 416 -7.56 -5.11 -4.01
CA THR A 416 -7.28 -6.44 -4.55
C THR A 416 -8.57 -7.14 -4.96
N MET A 417 -9.64 -7.01 -4.15
CA MET A 417 -10.94 -7.56 -4.49
C MET A 417 -11.62 -6.81 -5.65
N GLU A 418 -11.38 -5.51 -5.81
CA GLU A 418 -11.81 -4.75 -6.99
C GLU A 418 -11.09 -5.22 -8.25
N LEU A 419 -9.77 -5.41 -8.18
CA LEU A 419 -9.00 -6.00 -9.27
C LEU A 419 -9.52 -7.40 -9.62
N ARG A 420 -9.80 -8.24 -8.61
CA ARG A 420 -10.35 -9.58 -8.81
C ARG A 420 -11.68 -9.53 -9.58
N ARG A 421 -12.59 -8.64 -9.21
CA ARG A 421 -13.87 -8.44 -9.93
C ARG A 421 -13.70 -8.04 -11.41
N LYS A 422 -12.58 -7.40 -11.77
CA LYS A 422 -12.25 -7.04 -13.16
C LYS A 422 -11.58 -8.18 -13.94
N MET A 423 -10.85 -9.06 -13.26
CA MET A 423 -9.95 -10.04 -13.89
C MET A 423 -10.52 -11.47 -13.93
N VAL A 424 -11.28 -11.84 -12.90
CA VAL A 424 -11.84 -13.17 -12.65
C VAL A 424 -13.36 -13.11 -12.88
N GLU A 425 -13.91 -14.15 -13.51
CA GLU A 425 -15.35 -14.24 -13.77
C GLU A 425 -16.16 -14.31 -12.47
N SER A 426 -17.31 -13.64 -12.43
CA SER A 426 -18.20 -13.65 -11.27
C SER A 426 -19.04 -14.92 -11.24
N ARG A 427 -19.20 -15.53 -10.06
CA ARG A 427 -19.94 -16.79 -9.87
C ARG A 427 -20.75 -16.70 -8.57
N ASP A 428 -21.98 -17.19 -8.58
CA ASP A 428 -22.91 -17.03 -7.44
C ASP A 428 -22.39 -17.65 -6.13
N ARG A 429 -21.63 -18.74 -6.23
CA ARG A 429 -21.03 -19.44 -5.09
C ARG A 429 -19.68 -18.87 -4.65
N GLU A 430 -19.14 -17.86 -5.35
CA GLU A 430 -17.83 -17.26 -5.09
C GLU A 430 -17.96 -15.78 -4.71
N GLN A 431 -17.81 -15.47 -3.42
CA GLN A 431 -17.97 -14.12 -2.88
C GLN A 431 -16.64 -13.48 -2.52
N ASN A 432 -16.50 -12.18 -2.79
CA ASN A 432 -15.29 -11.41 -2.53
C ASN A 432 -15.53 -10.41 -1.37
N ILE A 433 -14.73 -10.51 -0.30
CA ILE A 433 -14.79 -9.67 0.88
C ILE A 433 -13.56 -8.74 0.87
N GLY A 434 -13.80 -7.45 0.60
CA GLY A 434 -12.76 -6.42 0.57
C GLY A 434 -12.42 -5.92 1.97
N LYS A 435 -11.42 -6.53 2.63
CA LYS A 435 -10.96 -6.16 3.96
C LYS A 435 -9.55 -6.69 4.23
N SER A 436 -8.77 -5.96 5.03
CA SER A 436 -7.45 -6.43 5.47
C SER A 436 -7.56 -7.77 6.19
N ILE A 437 -6.72 -8.74 5.82
CA ILE A 437 -6.69 -10.06 6.48
C ILE A 437 -6.28 -9.98 7.96
N LEU A 438 -5.69 -8.85 8.38
CA LEU A 438 -5.29 -8.56 9.76
C LEU A 438 -6.39 -7.87 10.58
N ASP A 439 -7.51 -7.49 9.96
CA ASP A 439 -8.71 -6.99 10.62
C ASP A 439 -9.76 -8.10 10.68
N PHE A 440 -9.84 -8.81 11.79
CA PHE A 440 -10.65 -10.03 11.92
C PHE A 440 -12.17 -9.80 11.87
N SER A 441 -12.66 -8.56 11.80
CA SER A 441 -14.09 -8.29 11.64
C SER A 441 -14.64 -8.70 10.26
N TRP A 442 -13.77 -9.02 9.29
CA TRP A 442 -14.23 -9.65 8.03
C TRP A 442 -14.84 -11.05 8.26
N LEU A 443 -14.48 -11.75 9.35
CA LEU A 443 -15.03 -13.07 9.67
C LEU A 443 -16.55 -13.04 9.81
N ASP A 444 -17.13 -11.91 10.25
CA ASP A 444 -18.57 -11.73 10.44
C ASP A 444 -19.35 -11.68 9.10
N SER A 445 -18.62 -11.46 7.99
CA SER A 445 -19.16 -11.48 6.63
C SER A 445 -19.29 -12.90 6.07
N VAL A 446 -18.60 -13.89 6.64
CA VAL A 446 -18.66 -15.29 6.19
C VAL A 446 -19.92 -15.96 6.73
N LYS A 447 -20.78 -16.47 5.85
CA LYS A 447 -22.01 -17.17 6.24
C LYS A 447 -21.84 -18.69 6.16
N LYS A 448 -22.01 -19.37 7.29
CA LYS A 448 -21.98 -20.84 7.45
C LYS A 448 -23.33 -21.29 8.00
N LYS A 449 -23.96 -22.29 7.39
CA LYS A 449 -25.20 -22.89 7.90
C LYS A 449 -24.88 -23.89 9.02
N PRO A 450 -25.82 -24.16 9.95
CA PRO A 450 -25.67 -25.26 10.90
C PRO A 450 -25.36 -26.58 10.17
N GLY A 451 -24.39 -27.35 10.68
CA GLY A 451 -23.97 -28.64 10.12
C GLY A 451 -23.01 -28.59 8.91
N GLU A 452 -22.76 -27.43 8.29
CA GLU A 452 -21.74 -27.33 7.23
C GLU A 452 -20.33 -27.27 7.84
N ALA A 453 -19.36 -27.99 7.28
CA ALA A 453 -17.96 -27.79 7.65
C ALA A 453 -17.37 -26.54 6.99
N ILE A 454 -16.36 -25.93 7.61
CA ILE A 454 -15.65 -24.76 7.06
C ILE A 454 -14.13 -24.96 7.08
N LEU A 455 -13.47 -24.59 5.99
CA LEU A 455 -12.01 -24.60 5.83
C LEU A 455 -11.49 -23.19 5.51
N PHE A 456 -10.55 -22.70 6.31
CA PHE A 456 -9.77 -21.50 6.00
C PHE A 456 -8.45 -21.89 5.32
N VAL A 457 -8.21 -21.39 4.12
CA VAL A 457 -6.99 -21.61 3.35
C VAL A 457 -6.15 -20.33 3.40
N CYS A 458 -4.97 -20.41 4.00
CA CYS A 458 -4.05 -19.30 4.22
C CYS A 458 -2.72 -19.60 3.51
N CYS A 459 -2.69 -19.45 2.20
CA CYS A 459 -1.52 -19.73 1.36
C CYS A 459 -0.62 -18.49 1.20
N ASP A 460 0.66 -18.61 1.54
CA ASP A 460 1.70 -17.56 1.47
C ASP A 460 1.41 -16.29 2.28
N VAL A 461 0.42 -16.31 3.19
CA VAL A 461 0.04 -15.14 4.01
C VAL A 461 0.68 -15.11 5.39
N THR A 462 1.23 -16.22 5.90
CA THR A 462 1.84 -16.27 7.25
C THR A 462 3.02 -15.32 7.42
N LYS A 463 3.64 -14.89 6.31
CA LYS A 463 4.69 -13.86 6.27
C LYS A 463 4.22 -12.49 6.80
N TYR A 464 2.92 -12.20 6.76
CA TYR A 464 2.35 -10.94 7.27
C TYR A 464 2.06 -10.99 8.79
N PHE A 465 2.12 -12.17 9.40
CA PHE A 465 1.82 -12.37 10.81
C PHE A 465 3.07 -12.28 11.70
N THR A 466 2.84 -12.03 12.98
CA THR A 466 3.74 -12.41 14.09
C THR A 466 3.13 -13.59 14.83
N ASP A 467 3.88 -14.28 15.69
CA ASP A 467 3.34 -15.42 16.45
C ASP A 467 2.07 -15.03 17.23
N LYS A 468 2.09 -13.87 17.90
CA LYS A 468 0.92 -13.32 18.61
C LYS A 468 -0.26 -13.04 17.68
N LYS A 469 -0.01 -12.48 16.49
CA LYS A 469 -1.08 -12.18 15.52
C LYS A 469 -1.66 -13.46 14.92
N LEU A 470 -0.83 -14.47 14.65
CA LEU A 470 -1.30 -15.76 14.13
C LEU A 470 -2.15 -16.48 15.18
N GLN A 471 -1.70 -16.48 16.45
CA GLN A 471 -2.50 -17.02 17.56
C GLN A 471 -3.85 -16.28 17.69
N ALA A 472 -3.84 -14.95 17.67
CA ALA A 472 -5.08 -14.15 17.75
C ALA A 472 -6.02 -14.42 16.57
N PHE A 473 -5.48 -14.62 15.37
CA PHE A 473 -6.25 -14.98 14.18
C PHE A 473 -6.92 -16.35 14.32
N LEU A 474 -6.17 -17.37 14.75
CA LEU A 474 -6.73 -18.71 15.01
C LEU A 474 -7.82 -18.65 16.10
N ASN A 475 -7.61 -17.87 17.16
CA ASN A 475 -8.61 -17.69 18.22
C ASN A 475 -9.88 -17.03 17.68
N ALA A 476 -9.74 -15.98 16.87
CA ALA A 476 -10.88 -15.28 16.27
C ALA A 476 -11.70 -16.19 15.34
N ILE A 477 -11.04 -17.09 14.59
CA ILE A 477 -11.72 -18.13 13.81
C ILE A 477 -12.44 -19.10 14.74
N TRP A 478 -11.76 -19.62 15.76
CA TRP A 478 -12.34 -20.61 16.69
C TRP A 478 -13.58 -20.08 17.41
N GLU A 479 -13.57 -18.82 17.85
CA GLU A 479 -14.69 -18.17 18.54
C GLU A 479 -15.94 -18.06 17.66
N ARG A 480 -15.77 -17.78 16.36
CA ARG A 480 -16.88 -17.61 15.41
C ARG A 480 -17.30 -18.90 14.71
N PHE A 481 -16.35 -19.80 14.50
CA PHE A 481 -16.50 -21.05 13.78
C PHE A 481 -15.86 -22.23 14.54
N PRO A 482 -16.43 -22.65 15.69
CA PRO A 482 -15.96 -23.83 16.39
C PRO A 482 -15.98 -25.06 15.47
N GLY A 483 -14.91 -25.85 15.47
CA GLY A 483 -14.73 -27.00 14.59
C GLY A 483 -14.14 -26.68 13.21
N ALA A 484 -13.89 -25.40 12.88
CA ALA A 484 -13.26 -25.00 11.63
C ALA A 484 -11.90 -25.67 11.42
N GLU A 485 -11.61 -26.01 10.16
CA GLU A 485 -10.26 -26.40 9.75
C GLU A 485 -9.49 -25.17 9.25
N VAL A 486 -8.19 -25.07 9.55
CA VAL A 486 -7.32 -24.00 9.04
C VAL A 486 -6.07 -24.63 8.44
N LEU A 487 -5.83 -24.34 7.16
CA LEU A 487 -4.72 -24.83 6.36
C LEU A 487 -3.78 -23.66 6.04
N PHE A 488 -2.50 -23.75 6.43
CA PHE A 488 -1.53 -22.70 6.17
C PHE A 488 -0.12 -23.24 5.97
N ASP A 489 0.69 -22.53 5.20
CA ASP A 489 2.12 -22.83 5.08
C ASP A 489 2.96 -21.98 6.03
N VAL A 490 4.04 -22.56 6.54
CA VAL A 490 4.94 -21.89 7.48
C VAL A 490 6.35 -22.45 7.36
N LYS A 491 7.33 -21.67 7.81
CA LYS A 491 8.72 -22.13 7.93
C LYS A 491 9.03 -22.57 9.35
N ASN A 492 9.98 -23.48 9.51
CA ASN A 492 10.61 -23.69 10.81
C ASN A 492 11.67 -22.59 11.09
N SER A 493 12.25 -22.58 12.29
CA SER A 493 13.19 -21.52 12.71
C SER A 493 14.42 -21.41 11.80
N VAL A 494 14.95 -22.54 11.33
CA VAL A 494 16.10 -22.61 10.42
C VAL A 494 15.74 -22.08 9.03
N GLY A 495 14.59 -22.51 8.49
CA GLY A 495 14.05 -22.04 7.21
C GLY A 495 13.81 -20.53 7.22
N ARG A 496 13.21 -20.01 8.31
CA ARG A 496 13.00 -18.57 8.54
C ARG A 496 14.33 -17.82 8.56
N LYS A 497 15.32 -18.28 9.34
CA LYS A 497 16.65 -17.64 9.43
C LYS A 497 17.32 -17.56 8.07
N ARG A 498 17.29 -18.65 7.28
CA ARG A 498 17.86 -18.69 5.92
C ARG A 498 17.14 -17.76 4.97
N ALA A 499 15.80 -17.73 4.99
CA ALA A 499 15.01 -16.84 4.15
C ALA A 499 15.30 -15.37 4.47
N ASN A 500 15.31 -15.00 5.75
CA ASN A 500 15.59 -13.65 6.21
C ASN A 500 17.04 -13.20 5.93
N LEU A 501 18.01 -14.12 5.98
CA LEU A 501 19.39 -13.82 5.59
C LEU A 501 19.50 -13.47 4.10
N LYS A 502 18.75 -14.16 3.23
CA LYS A 502 18.70 -13.82 1.79
C LYS A 502 18.11 -12.43 1.54
N VAL A 503 17.09 -12.05 2.33
CA VAL A 503 16.52 -10.69 2.28
C VAL A 503 17.56 -9.67 2.75
N LEU A 504 18.18 -9.90 3.91
CA LEU A 504 19.19 -9.01 4.48
C LEU A 504 20.40 -8.81 3.57
N THR A 505 20.84 -9.86 2.86
CA THR A 505 22.00 -9.82 1.95
C THR A 505 21.65 -9.28 0.55
N GLY A 506 20.42 -8.82 0.32
CA GLY A 506 19.96 -8.33 -0.99
C GLY A 506 19.81 -9.42 -2.06
N LYS A 507 20.08 -10.69 -1.73
CA LYS A 507 19.97 -11.84 -2.65
C LYS A 507 18.52 -12.21 -2.97
N LYS A 508 17.54 -11.69 -2.23
CA LYS A 508 16.11 -11.88 -2.45
C LYS A 508 15.33 -10.64 -2.06
N LYS A 509 14.46 -10.14 -2.94
CA LYS A 509 13.47 -9.10 -2.60
C LYS A 509 12.30 -9.73 -1.82
N GLY A 510 11.85 -9.09 -0.74
CA GLY A 510 10.68 -9.51 0.04
C GLY A 510 10.76 -9.12 1.51
N SER A 511 9.65 -9.28 2.24
CA SER A 511 9.57 -8.96 3.67
C SER A 511 10.20 -10.02 4.56
N PHE A 512 10.67 -9.59 5.74
CA PHE A 512 11.14 -10.51 6.78
C PHE A 512 9.99 -11.38 7.29
N ILE A 513 10.22 -12.69 7.31
CA ILE A 513 9.30 -13.66 7.90
C ILE A 513 9.49 -13.62 9.41
N LYS A 514 8.40 -13.37 10.14
CA LYS A 514 8.42 -13.22 11.61
C LYS A 514 8.00 -14.50 12.32
N VAL A 515 7.05 -15.25 11.75
CA VAL A 515 6.57 -16.52 12.29
C VAL A 515 7.50 -17.68 11.95
N SER A 516 7.72 -18.58 12.90
CA SER A 516 8.25 -19.91 12.62
C SER A 516 7.68 -20.96 13.57
N ILE A 517 7.40 -22.16 13.06
CA ILE A 517 6.86 -23.27 13.86
C ILE A 517 7.74 -24.49 13.72
N ASP A 518 8.52 -24.78 14.77
CA ASP A 518 9.36 -25.98 14.85
C ASP A 518 8.54 -27.19 15.32
N ASN A 519 8.01 -27.15 16.54
CA ASN A 519 7.14 -28.19 17.12
C ASN A 519 5.67 -27.73 17.08
N CYS A 520 4.92 -28.18 16.06
CA CYS A 520 3.52 -27.78 15.91
C CYS A 520 2.65 -28.31 17.05
N THR A 521 2.80 -29.57 17.44
CA THR A 521 1.95 -30.20 18.46
C THR A 521 2.04 -29.47 19.80
N SER A 522 3.26 -29.21 20.29
CA SER A 522 3.45 -28.47 21.55
C SER A 522 2.91 -27.06 21.45
N LEU A 523 3.26 -26.33 20.37
CA LEU A 523 2.86 -24.94 20.22
C LEU A 523 1.33 -24.77 20.12
N MET A 524 0.65 -25.66 19.39
CA MET A 524 -0.81 -25.60 19.28
C MET A 524 -1.48 -25.90 20.63
N TYR A 525 -0.93 -26.85 21.41
CA TYR A 525 -1.41 -27.14 22.76
C TYR A 525 -1.25 -25.92 23.69
N ASP A 526 -0.08 -25.28 23.67
CA ASP A 526 0.22 -24.09 24.47
C ASP A 526 -0.66 -22.89 24.08
N TRP A 527 -0.97 -22.75 22.79
CA TRP A 527 -1.82 -21.68 22.29
C TRP A 527 -3.28 -21.86 22.66
N ASN A 528 -3.80 -23.08 22.49
CA ASN A 528 -5.15 -23.47 22.87
C ASN A 528 -5.27 -25.00 22.88
N ILE A 529 -5.54 -25.60 24.04
CA ILE A 529 -5.70 -27.05 24.21
C ILE A 529 -6.78 -27.68 23.29
N LYS A 530 -7.69 -26.88 22.74
CA LYS A 530 -8.73 -27.33 21.80
C LYS A 530 -8.24 -27.43 20.36
N TYR A 531 -7.04 -26.96 20.04
CA TYR A 531 -6.46 -27.08 18.70
C TYR A 531 -5.91 -28.48 18.48
N ARG A 532 -6.32 -29.09 17.36
CA ARG A 532 -5.86 -30.43 16.95
C ARG A 532 -5.10 -30.33 15.66
N VAL A 533 -3.90 -30.91 15.61
CA VAL A 533 -3.09 -30.99 14.39
C VAL A 533 -3.63 -32.15 13.55
N LEU A 534 -4.23 -31.84 12.40
CA LEU A 534 -4.65 -32.83 11.41
C LEU A 534 -3.52 -33.17 10.43
N TYR A 535 -2.63 -32.21 10.19
CA TYR A 535 -1.52 -32.35 9.26
C TYR A 535 -0.35 -31.45 9.66
N ASP A 536 0.87 -31.99 9.64
CA ASP A 536 2.13 -31.24 9.74
C ASP A 536 3.18 -31.99 8.91
N ARG A 537 3.37 -31.61 7.65
CA ARG A 537 4.35 -32.22 6.75
C ARG A 537 5.09 -31.18 5.93
N ALA A 538 6.29 -31.53 5.45
CA ALA A 538 7.04 -30.69 4.54
C ALA A 538 6.20 -30.39 3.28
N ILE A 539 6.31 -29.16 2.74
CA ILE A 539 5.66 -28.77 1.46
C ILE A 539 6.13 -29.68 0.33
N LEU A 540 7.41 -30.04 0.38
CA LEU A 540 8.05 -30.89 -0.59
C LEU A 540 8.00 -32.33 -0.10
N ASN A 541 7.55 -33.25 -0.94
CA ASN A 541 7.74 -34.68 -0.73
C ASN A 541 8.75 -35.23 -1.77
N GLN A 542 9.40 -36.34 -1.43
CA GLN A 542 10.51 -36.87 -2.22
C GLN A 542 10.04 -37.48 -3.55
N GLU A 543 8.85 -38.07 -3.56
CA GLU A 543 8.23 -38.72 -4.71
C GLU A 543 7.89 -37.69 -5.79
N ASP A 544 7.14 -36.64 -5.43
CA ASP A 544 6.77 -35.54 -6.31
C ASP A 544 8.01 -34.85 -6.89
N ILE A 545 9.05 -34.58 -6.09
CA ILE A 545 10.27 -33.96 -6.64
C ILE A 545 10.96 -34.89 -7.63
N THR A 546 10.97 -36.19 -7.36
CA THR A 546 11.58 -37.18 -8.24
C THR A 546 10.83 -37.23 -9.57
N GLU A 547 9.50 -37.20 -9.53
CA GLU A 547 8.64 -37.18 -10.72
C GLU A 547 8.74 -35.87 -11.50
N MET A 548 8.75 -34.73 -10.82
CA MET A 548 8.76 -33.40 -11.44
C MET A 548 10.12 -32.98 -11.97
N PHE A 549 11.20 -33.49 -11.39
CA PHE A 549 12.56 -33.04 -11.66
C PHE A 549 13.51 -34.23 -11.84
N SER A 550 14.05 -34.76 -10.76
CA SER A 550 14.94 -35.93 -10.77
C SER A 550 15.19 -36.45 -9.35
N SER A 551 15.61 -37.70 -9.26
CA SER A 551 16.08 -38.31 -8.00
C SER A 551 17.29 -37.56 -7.41
N ASP A 552 18.13 -36.96 -8.26
CA ASP A 552 19.27 -36.15 -7.83
C ASP A 552 18.85 -34.86 -7.14
N ILE A 553 17.85 -34.15 -7.67
CA ILE A 553 17.31 -32.94 -7.06
C ILE A 553 16.62 -33.27 -5.74
N ALA A 554 15.86 -34.37 -5.69
CA ALA A 554 15.25 -34.86 -4.46
C ALA A 554 16.31 -35.18 -3.39
N ARG A 555 17.40 -35.85 -3.79
CA ARG A 555 18.55 -36.17 -2.93
C ARG A 555 19.29 -34.92 -2.44
N LYS A 556 19.49 -33.92 -3.30
CA LYS A 556 20.14 -32.63 -2.98
C LYS A 556 19.41 -31.90 -1.85
N TYR A 557 18.07 -31.92 -1.84
CA TYR A 557 17.25 -31.21 -0.87
C TYR A 557 16.67 -32.08 0.25
N ARG A 558 17.04 -33.37 0.33
CA ARG A 558 16.56 -34.35 1.33
C ARG A 558 16.62 -33.85 2.77
N HIS A 559 17.66 -33.10 3.13
CA HIS A 559 17.80 -32.57 4.48
C HIS A 559 16.77 -31.49 4.79
N ALA A 560 16.52 -30.57 3.86
CA ALA A 560 15.54 -29.50 4.01
C ALA A 560 14.11 -30.08 4.12
N ILE A 561 13.82 -31.10 3.31
CA ILE A 561 12.56 -31.86 3.33
C ILE A 561 12.39 -32.55 4.68
N ARG A 562 13.35 -33.38 5.09
CA ARG A 562 13.29 -34.13 6.36
C ARG A 562 13.16 -33.22 7.58
N ARG A 563 13.80 -32.05 7.55
CA ARG A 563 13.75 -31.06 8.63
C ARG A 563 12.54 -30.11 8.53
N LYS A 564 11.68 -30.25 7.52
CA LYS A 564 10.48 -29.41 7.32
C LYS A 564 10.80 -27.90 7.36
N TYR A 565 11.83 -27.48 6.62
CA TYR A 565 12.17 -26.05 6.52
C TYR A 565 11.00 -25.21 6.02
N ASP A 566 10.23 -25.80 5.12
CA ASP A 566 9.00 -25.32 4.53
C ASP A 566 7.94 -26.40 4.75
N LYS A 567 6.84 -26.07 5.43
CA LYS A 567 5.81 -27.06 5.80
C LYS A 567 4.40 -26.53 5.68
N ILE A 568 3.47 -27.45 5.43
CA ILE A 568 2.02 -27.23 5.50
C ILE A 568 1.54 -27.73 6.86
N ILE A 569 0.70 -26.93 7.50
CA ILE A 569 -0.03 -27.30 8.71
C ILE A 569 -1.52 -27.23 8.41
N GLN A 570 -2.26 -28.25 8.83
CA GLN A 570 -3.72 -28.20 8.90
C GLN A 570 -4.16 -28.48 10.33
N LEU A 571 -4.95 -27.56 10.86
CA LEU A 571 -5.50 -27.62 12.20
C LEU A 571 -7.01 -27.85 12.13
N ARG A 572 -7.56 -28.43 13.19
CA ARG A 572 -8.96 -28.32 13.55
C ARG A 572 -9.07 -27.54 14.85
N LEU A 573 -9.89 -26.48 14.84
CA LEU A 573 -10.03 -25.57 15.97
C LEU A 573 -11.25 -25.96 16.81
N GLY A 574 -11.05 -26.82 17.80
CA GLY A 574 -12.13 -27.31 18.66
C GLY A 574 -13.09 -28.30 17.98
N THR A 575 -14.27 -28.45 18.57
CA THR A 575 -15.39 -29.26 18.06
C THR A 575 -16.61 -28.37 17.89
N GLU A 576 -17.47 -28.67 16.93
CA GLU A 576 -18.78 -28.01 16.85
C GLU A 576 -19.52 -28.23 18.18
N ARG A 577 -20.07 -27.16 18.75
CA ARG A 577 -21.07 -27.30 19.82
C ARG A 577 -22.34 -27.80 19.14
N ILE A 578 -22.61 -29.10 19.24
CA ILE A 578 -23.94 -29.62 18.95
C ILE A 578 -24.83 -28.98 20.01
N ALA A 579 -25.68 -28.04 19.60
CA ALA A 579 -26.79 -27.62 20.43
C ALA A 579 -27.69 -28.86 20.56
N ILE A 580 -27.70 -29.46 21.75
CA ILE A 580 -28.61 -30.54 22.12
C ILE A 580 -30.01 -29.94 22.28
#